data_AF-A0A510E1Q6-F1
#
_entry.id   AF-A0A510E1Q6-F1
#
_cell.length_a   1.000
_cell.length_b   1.000
_cell.length_c   1.000
_cell.angle_alpha   90.00
_cell.angle_beta   90.00
_cell.angle_gamma   90.00
#
_symmetry.space_group_name_H-M   'P 1'
#
loop_
_entity.id
_entity.type
_entity.pdbx_description
1 polymer ?
#
loop_
_entity_poly.entity_id
_entity_poly.type
_entity_poly.pdbx_seq_one_letter_code
_entity_poly.pdbx_strand_id
1 'polypeptide(L)'
;MAEYVKEKRRRGVKSAVLILDEVTPLEDWWKIIKYYIDKGELSTDVIIVSGSSSLGITKSVERFPGRKGYGKEISVLPLSFPQFVEIHGYKREEVLSDSALSSALFEEYTKKGVSLSR
;
A
#
# COMPACT_ATOMS: atom_id res chain seq x y z
N MET A 1 -10.43 -13.11 12.03
CA MET A 1 -11.00 -13.62 10.76
C MET A 1 -12.24 -14.50 10.96
N ALA A 2 -12.21 -15.52 11.83
CA ALA A 2 -13.37 -16.38 12.08
C ALA A 2 -14.63 -15.60 12.51
N GLU A 3 -14.44 -14.63 13.43
CA GLU A 3 -15.53 -13.75 13.89
C GLU A 3 -16.09 -12.88 12.76
N TYR A 4 -15.22 -12.31 11.91
CA TYR A 4 -15.64 -11.57 10.72
C TYR A 4 -16.51 -12.43 9.79
N VAL A 5 -16.09 -13.66 9.48
CA VAL A 5 -16.87 -14.57 8.61
C VAL A 5 -18.22 -14.92 9.24
N LYS A 6 -18.22 -15.19 10.56
CA LYS A 6 -19.46 -15.45 11.31
C LYS A 6 -20.42 -14.26 11.20
N GLU A 7 -19.90 -13.05 11.38
CA GLU A 7 -20.71 -11.84 11.35
C GLU A 7 -21.21 -11.51 9.94
N LYS A 8 -20.37 -11.65 8.91
CA LYS A 8 -20.75 -11.51 7.49
C LYS A 8 -21.92 -12.43 7.15
N ARG A 9 -21.84 -13.71 7.54
CA ARG A 9 -22.92 -14.70 7.36
C ARG A 9 -24.18 -14.32 8.10
N ARG A 10 -24.05 -13.95 9.39
CA ARG A 10 -25.19 -13.56 10.24
C ARG A 10 -25.94 -12.37 9.67
N ARG A 11 -25.22 -11.41 9.08
CA ARG A 11 -25.78 -10.22 8.44
C ARG A 11 -26.23 -10.43 6.99
N GLY A 12 -26.00 -11.61 6.40
CA GLY A 12 -26.31 -11.87 4.99
C GLY A 12 -25.51 -11.01 4.00
N VAL A 13 -24.32 -10.55 4.39
CA VAL A 13 -23.46 -9.71 3.55
C VAL A 13 -22.82 -10.56 2.46
N LYS A 14 -23.15 -10.25 1.20
CA LYS A 14 -22.69 -11.02 0.04
C LYS A 14 -21.23 -10.73 -0.37
N SER A 15 -20.79 -9.50 -0.18
CA SER A 15 -19.44 -9.02 -0.50
C SER A 15 -19.04 -7.91 0.46
N ALA A 16 -17.78 -7.85 0.85
CA ALA A 16 -17.22 -6.79 1.67
C ALA A 16 -15.81 -6.40 1.22
N VAL A 17 -15.38 -5.22 1.64
CA VAL A 17 -13.99 -4.76 1.51
C VAL A 17 -13.32 -4.93 2.86
N LEU A 18 -12.23 -5.69 2.90
CA LEU A 18 -11.44 -5.93 4.09
C LEU A 18 -10.10 -5.22 3.94
N ILE A 19 -9.84 -4.24 4.80
CA ILE A 19 -8.60 -3.47 4.82
C ILE A 19 -7.77 -3.95 5.99
N LEU A 20 -6.60 -4.49 5.70
CA LEU A 20 -5.64 -4.99 6.65
C LEU A 20 -4.41 -4.08 6.60
N ASP A 21 -4.35 -3.15 7.55
CA ASP A 21 -3.28 -2.15 7.62
C ASP A 21 -2.08 -2.69 8.40
N GLU A 22 -0.87 -2.41 7.93
CA GLU A 22 0.41 -2.78 8.55
C GLU A 22 0.48 -4.26 8.99
N VAL A 23 0.26 -5.18 8.04
CA VAL A 23 0.31 -6.63 8.35
C VAL A 23 1.74 -7.17 8.46
N THR A 24 2.73 -6.38 8.03
CA THR A 24 4.15 -6.75 7.93
C THR A 24 4.82 -7.20 9.23
N PRO A 25 4.42 -6.73 10.43
CA PRO A 25 4.93 -7.26 11.69
C PRO A 25 4.42 -8.66 12.04
N LEU A 26 3.31 -9.11 11.44
CA LEU A 26 2.72 -10.42 11.73
C LEU A 26 3.36 -11.49 10.86
N GLU A 27 4.07 -12.44 11.47
CA GLU A 27 4.58 -13.59 10.73
C GLU A 27 3.43 -14.41 10.14
N ASP A 28 3.61 -14.86 8.89
CA ASP A 28 2.70 -15.78 8.23
C ASP A 28 1.23 -15.33 8.10
N TRP A 29 0.92 -14.03 8.20
CA TRP A 29 -0.43 -13.45 8.02
C TRP A 29 -1.12 -13.96 6.75
N TRP A 30 -0.34 -14.17 5.69
CA TRP A 30 -0.80 -14.66 4.38
C TRP A 30 -1.45 -16.06 4.46
N LYS A 31 -1.02 -16.92 5.40
CA LYS A 31 -1.60 -18.26 5.59
C LYS A 31 -3.05 -18.17 6.04
N ILE A 32 -3.36 -17.21 6.92
CA ILE A 32 -4.72 -17.00 7.43
C ILE A 32 -5.62 -16.57 6.26
N ILE A 33 -5.21 -15.57 5.49
CA ILE A 33 -6.02 -15.10 4.36
C ILE A 33 -6.19 -16.18 3.30
N LYS A 34 -5.10 -16.87 2.93
CA LYS A 34 -5.14 -17.99 1.99
C LYS A 34 -6.13 -19.06 2.43
N TYR A 35 -6.14 -19.43 3.71
CA TYR A 35 -7.07 -20.41 4.25
C TYR A 35 -8.55 -20.04 4.02
N TYR A 36 -8.92 -18.77 4.24
CA TYR A 36 -10.31 -18.33 4.03
C TYR A 36 -10.66 -18.08 2.56
N ILE A 37 -9.69 -17.75 1.72
CA ILE A 37 -9.86 -17.73 0.25
C ILE A 37 -10.10 -19.14 -0.27
N ASP A 38 -9.26 -20.11 0.11
CA ASP A 38 -9.36 -21.51 -0.34
C ASP A 38 -10.67 -22.17 0.13
N LYS A 39 -11.23 -21.74 1.27
CA LYS A 39 -12.57 -22.14 1.73
C LYS A 39 -13.73 -21.48 0.99
N GLY A 40 -13.48 -20.49 0.13
CA GLY A 40 -14.50 -19.73 -0.58
C GLY A 40 -15.20 -18.64 0.26
N GLU A 41 -14.86 -18.47 1.54
CA GLU A 41 -15.51 -17.50 2.44
C GLU A 41 -15.23 -16.04 2.02
N LEU A 42 -14.06 -15.83 1.40
CA LEU A 42 -13.59 -14.54 0.89
C LEU A 42 -13.64 -14.46 -0.65
N SER A 43 -14.27 -15.42 -1.33
CA SER A 43 -14.26 -15.51 -2.80
C SER A 43 -14.93 -14.30 -3.48
N THR A 44 -15.84 -13.63 -2.79
CA THR A 44 -16.58 -12.45 -3.25
C THR A 44 -16.09 -11.14 -2.61
N ASP A 45 -15.07 -11.20 -1.77
CA ASP A 45 -14.57 -10.05 -1.03
C ASP A 45 -13.35 -9.42 -1.71
N VAL A 46 -13.18 -8.12 -1.49
CA VAL A 46 -11.96 -7.40 -1.87
C VAL A 46 -11.09 -7.27 -0.64
N ILE A 47 -9.86 -7.76 -0.73
CA ILE A 47 -8.89 -7.70 0.38
C ILE A 47 -7.80 -6.70 -0.02
N ILE A 48 -7.65 -5.66 0.78
CA ILE A 48 -6.59 -4.66 0.66
C ILE A 48 -5.64 -4.91 1.82
N VAL A 49 -4.36 -5.06 1.49
CA VAL A 49 -3.30 -5.28 2.45
C VAL A 49 -2.26 -4.20 2.27
N SER A 50 -1.86 -3.56 3.37
CA SER A 50 -0.75 -2.60 3.40
C SER A 50 0.36 -3.09 4.34
N GLY A 51 1.50 -2.42 4.25
CA GLY A 51 2.60 -2.59 5.18
C GLY A 51 3.83 -1.82 4.73
N SER A 52 4.55 -1.31 5.72
CA SER A 52 5.75 -0.49 5.52
C SER A 52 6.94 -1.29 4.96
N SER A 53 7.02 -2.59 5.26
CA SER A 53 8.08 -3.47 4.77
C SER A 53 7.73 -4.08 3.41
N SER A 54 8.24 -3.47 2.35
CA SER A 54 8.10 -3.96 0.98
C SER A 54 8.57 -5.41 0.82
N LEU A 55 9.68 -5.80 1.46
CA LEU A 55 10.17 -7.19 1.46
C LEU A 55 9.18 -8.17 2.10
N GLY A 56 8.53 -7.79 3.19
CA GLY A 56 7.55 -8.62 3.90
C GLY A 56 6.27 -8.84 3.08
N ILE A 57 5.83 -7.81 2.36
CA ILE A 57 4.66 -7.89 1.47
C ILE A 57 4.97 -8.69 0.22
N THR A 58 6.02 -8.34 -0.52
CA THR A 58 6.32 -8.94 -1.83
C THR A 58 6.53 -10.46 -1.71
N LYS A 59 7.30 -10.93 -0.72
CA LYS A 59 7.48 -12.38 -0.46
C LYS A 59 6.18 -13.11 -0.11
N SER A 60 5.21 -12.39 0.45
CA SER A 60 3.91 -12.96 0.83
C SER A 60 2.96 -12.97 -0.37
N VAL A 61 3.00 -11.92 -1.20
CA VAL A 61 2.22 -11.76 -2.42
C VAL A 61 2.58 -12.81 -3.48
N GLU A 62 3.85 -13.21 -3.56
CA GLU A 62 4.32 -14.34 -4.40
C GLU A 62 3.66 -15.68 -4.02
N ARG A 63 3.15 -15.82 -2.78
CA ARG A 63 2.52 -17.06 -2.27
C ARG A 63 1.04 -17.18 -2.62
N PHE A 64 0.49 -16.24 -3.40
CA PHE A 64 -0.87 -16.27 -3.92
C PHE A 64 -0.95 -16.55 -5.45
N PRO A 65 -0.19 -17.51 -6.03
CA PRO A 65 -0.30 -17.79 -7.46
C PRO A 65 -1.72 -18.29 -7.78
N GLY A 66 -2.29 -17.76 -8.87
CA GLY A 66 -3.65 -18.07 -9.34
C GLY A 66 -4.79 -17.62 -8.42
N ARG A 67 -4.49 -17.00 -7.27
CA ARG A 67 -5.48 -16.57 -6.25
C ARG A 67 -5.63 -15.06 -6.14
N LYS A 68 -4.91 -14.31 -6.97
CA LYS A 68 -5.02 -12.84 -7.04
C LYS A 68 -6.29 -12.39 -7.76
N GLY A 69 -6.87 -13.23 -8.64
CA GLY A 69 -7.99 -12.82 -9.49
C GLY A 69 -7.62 -11.56 -10.28
N TYR A 70 -8.44 -10.51 -10.17
CA TYR A 70 -8.16 -9.17 -10.73
C TYR A 70 -7.33 -8.25 -9.81
N GLY A 71 -6.83 -8.78 -8.69
CA GLY A 71 -6.03 -8.06 -7.72
C GLY A 71 -4.73 -7.52 -8.31
N LYS A 72 -4.32 -6.35 -7.85
CA LYS A 72 -3.10 -5.65 -8.29
C LYS A 72 -2.18 -5.44 -7.10
N GLU A 73 -0.87 -5.52 -7.36
CA GLU A 73 0.14 -5.05 -6.43
C GLU A 73 0.39 -3.56 -6.69
N ILE A 74 0.37 -2.75 -5.64
CA ILE A 74 0.54 -1.30 -5.72
C ILE A 74 1.71 -0.93 -4.83
N SER A 75 2.76 -0.37 -5.41
CA SER A 75 3.89 0.19 -4.66
C SER A 75 3.69 1.69 -4.51
N VAL A 76 3.64 2.16 -3.26
CA VAL A 76 3.57 3.58 -2.94
C VAL A 76 4.98 4.06 -2.61
N LEU A 77 5.61 4.76 -3.55
CA LEU A 77 6.96 5.32 -3.39
C LEU A 77 6.90 6.77 -2.87
N PRO A 78 7.97 7.27 -2.25
CA PRO A 78 8.10 8.69 -1.95
C PRO A 78 7.91 9.54 -3.22
N LEU A 79 7.42 10.76 -3.05
CA LEU A 79 7.30 11.73 -4.14
C LEU A 79 8.67 11.96 -4.78
N SER A 80 8.72 12.07 -6.09
CA SER A 80 9.89 12.60 -6.79
C SER A 80 10.02 14.11 -6.54
N PHE A 81 11.22 14.66 -6.72
CA PHE A 81 11.43 16.11 -6.57
C PHE A 81 10.49 16.96 -7.45
N PRO A 82 10.22 16.62 -8.72
CA PRO A 82 9.23 17.36 -9.51
C PRO A 82 7.81 17.33 -8.94
N GLN A 83 7.37 16.20 -8.38
CA GLN A 83 6.07 16.09 -7.72
C GLN A 83 6.04 16.90 -6.41
N PHE A 84 7.17 16.93 -5.69
CA PHE A 84 7.33 17.78 -4.52
C PHE A 84 7.22 19.27 -4.88
N VAL A 85 7.84 19.71 -5.97
CA VAL A 85 7.72 21.09 -6.46
C VAL A 85 6.27 21.44 -6.80
N GLU A 86 5.58 20.57 -7.54
CA GLU A 86 4.19 20.78 -7.94
C GLU A 86 3.23 20.85 -6.75
N ILE A 87 3.36 19.96 -5.77
CA ILE A 87 2.47 19.96 -4.59
C ILE A 87 2.72 21.18 -3.67
N HIS A 88 3.90 21.80 -3.73
CA HIS A 88 4.21 23.05 -3.03
C HIS A 88 3.77 24.31 -3.82
N GLY A 89 3.12 24.13 -4.97
CA GLY A 89 2.48 25.23 -5.73
C GLY A 89 3.39 25.95 -6.71
N TYR A 90 4.59 25.44 -6.96
CA TYR A 90 5.53 26.03 -7.91
C TYR A 90 5.40 25.39 -9.29
N LYS A 91 5.62 26.19 -10.34
CA LYS A 91 5.80 25.64 -11.69
C LYS A 91 7.22 25.19 -11.89
N ARG A 92 7.41 24.11 -12.67
CA ARG A 92 8.74 23.57 -12.93
C ARG A 92 9.64 24.59 -13.61
N GLU A 93 9.09 25.38 -14.54
CA GLU A 93 9.81 26.40 -15.29
C GLU A 93 10.36 27.51 -14.38
N GLU A 94 9.58 27.91 -13.37
CA GLU A 94 9.96 28.91 -12.37
C GLU A 94 11.15 28.40 -11.54
N VAL A 95 11.05 27.16 -11.04
CA VAL A 95 12.13 26.54 -10.25
C VAL A 95 13.39 26.30 -11.07
N LEU A 96 13.26 25.92 -12.35
CA LEU A 96 14.42 25.73 -13.24
C LEU A 96 15.12 27.06 -13.59
N SER A 97 14.37 28.17 -13.62
CA SER A 97 14.90 29.49 -13.92
C SER A 97 15.57 30.18 -12.73
N ASP A 98 15.27 29.76 -11.50
CA ASP A 98 15.81 30.30 -10.26
C ASP A 98 16.61 29.24 -9.49
N SER A 99 17.93 29.31 -9.61
CA SER A 99 18.83 28.37 -8.94
C SER A 99 18.78 28.46 -7.41
N ALA A 100 18.46 29.61 -6.84
CA ALA A 100 18.36 29.77 -5.39
C ALA A 100 17.08 29.10 -4.87
N LEU A 101 15.95 29.31 -5.55
CA LEU A 101 14.68 28.64 -5.27
C LEU A 101 14.80 27.13 -5.44
N SER A 102 15.42 26.65 -6.53
CA SER A 102 15.66 25.23 -6.76
C SER A 102 16.47 24.59 -5.64
N SER A 103 17.53 25.27 -5.18
CA SER A 103 18.39 24.75 -4.11
C SER A 103 17.65 24.69 -2.78
N ALA A 104 16.89 25.74 -2.44
CA ALA A 104 16.09 25.79 -1.22
C ALA A 104 15.01 24.68 -1.18
N LEU A 105 14.28 24.50 -2.28
CA LEU A 105 13.26 23.44 -2.38
C LEU A 105 13.89 22.04 -2.36
N PHE A 106 15.07 21.86 -2.96
CA PHE A 106 15.77 20.57 -2.94
C PHE A 106 16.29 20.22 -1.54
N GLU A 107 16.81 21.20 -0.79
CA GLU A 107 17.16 21.01 0.62
C GLU A 107 15.94 20.63 1.48
N GLU A 108 14.78 21.26 1.23
CA GLU A 108 13.55 20.91 1.92
C GLU A 108 13.07 19.49 1.55
N TYR A 109 13.11 19.16 0.27
CA TYR A 109 12.78 17.84 -0.25
C TYR A 109 13.67 16.76 0.37
N THR A 110 14.97 16.98 0.50
CA THR A 110 15.87 15.99 1.11
C THR A 110 15.58 15.80 2.60
N LYS A 111 15.27 16.88 3.33
CA LYS A 111 14.86 16.80 4.75
C LYS A 111 13.55 16.02 4.94
N LYS A 112 12.56 16.24 4.07
CA LYS A 112 11.23 15.63 4.18
C LYS A 112 11.13 14.23 3.54
N GLY A 113 11.78 14.01 2.41
CA GLY A 113 11.63 12.83 1.56
C GLY A 113 12.66 11.72 1.79
N VAL A 114 13.86 12.04 2.30
CA VAL A 114 14.94 11.05 2.51
C VAL A 114 14.94 10.47 3.94
N SER A 115 14.14 11.03 4.85
CA SER A 115 14.04 10.51 6.22
C SER A 115 13.31 9.16 6.33
N LEU A 116 12.78 8.62 5.23
CA LEU A 116 12.14 7.30 5.14
C LEU A 116 13.08 6.20 4.59
N SER A 117 14.34 6.54 4.27
CA SER A 117 15.30 5.59 3.67
C SER A 117 16.57 5.39 4.50
N ARG A 118 16.50 5.52 5.83
CA ARG A 118 17.58 5.16 6.74
C ARG A 118 17.13 4.15 7.78
#